data_AF-A0A1B8P4A4-F1
#
_entry.id   AF-A0A1B8P4A4-F1
#
_cell.length_a   1.000
_cell.length_b   1.000
_cell.length_c   1.000
_cell.angle_alpha   90.00
_cell.angle_beta   90.00
_cell.angle_gamma   90.00
#
_symmetry.space_group_name_H-M   'P 1'
#
loop_
_entity.id
_entity.type
_entity.pdbx_description
1 polymer ?
#
loop_
_entity_poly.entity_id
_entity_poly.type
_entity_poly.pdbx_seq_one_letter_code
_entity_poly.pdbx_strand_id
1 'polypeptide(L)' 'MHRIVGLRSGEMVFDGSPDDLDDAMLTEIYGAEDWTAMRQEHEDDTAAEQAARLQLAGGAG' A
#
# COMPACT_ATOMS: atom_id res chain seq x y z
N MET A 1 2.58 4.07 20.81
CA MET A 1 1.77 2.85 20.63
C MET A 1 0.62 3.20 19.73
N HIS A 2 0.62 2.67 18.51
CA HIS A 2 -0.45 2.84 17.54
C HIS A 2 -1.28 1.56 17.53
N ARG A 3 -2.60 1.71 17.53
CA ARG A 3 -3.54 0.60 17.47
C ARG A 3 -4.33 0.74 16.18
N ILE A 4 -4.44 -0.34 15.44
CA ILE A 4 -5.20 -0.40 14.19
C ILE A 4 -6.44 -1.24 14.44
N VAL A 5 -7.56 -0.76 13.93
CA VAL A 5 -8.86 -1.43 13.99
C VAL A 5 -9.36 -1.57 12.56
N GLY A 6 -9.55 -2.81 12.13
CA GLY A 6 -10.05 -3.18 10.81
C GLY A 6 -11.52 -3.57 10.87
N LEU A 7 -12.33 -3.03 9.96
CA LEU A 7 -13.77 -3.25 9.90
C LEU A 7 -14.18 -3.75 8.52
N ARG A 8 -15.02 -4.79 8.47
CA ARG A 8 -15.64 -5.32 7.25
C ARG A 8 -17.15 -5.41 7.44
N SER A 9 -17.92 -4.80 6.54
CA SER A 9 -19.39 -4.81 6.60
C SER A 9 -19.99 -4.36 7.95
N GLY A 10 -19.29 -3.52 8.71
CA GLY A 10 -19.70 -3.06 10.04
C GLY A 10 -19.29 -3.98 11.19
N GLU A 11 -18.58 -5.06 10.92
CA GLU A 11 -18.03 -5.99 11.91
C GLU A 11 -16.51 -5.79 12.08
N MET A 12 -16.02 -5.92 13.31
CA MET A 12 -14.59 -5.82 13.62
C MET A 12 -13.90 -7.13 13.28
N VAL A 13 -12.98 -7.06 12.31
CA VAL A 13 -12.20 -8.21 11.83
C VAL A 13 -10.74 -8.16 12.27
N PHE A 14 -10.24 -6.98 12.67
CA PHE A 14 -8.88 -6.83 13.19
C PHE A 14 -8.81 -5.78 14.30
N ASP A 15 -8.00 -6.07 15.33
CA ASP A 15 -7.70 -5.17 16.43
C ASP A 15 -6.31 -5.49 16.99
N GLY A 16 -5.31 -4.64 16.71
CA GLY A 16 -3.92 -4.98 17.03
C GLY A 16 -2.90 -3.86 16.82
N SER A 17 -1.62 -4.20 17.00
CA SER A 17 -0.49 -3.32 16.65
C SER A 17 -0.33 -3.28 15.11
N PRO A 18 0.21 -2.20 14.52
CA PRO A 18 0.63 -2.21 13.12
C PRO A 18 1.58 -3.35 12.75
N ASP A 19 2.43 -3.80 13.67
CA ASP A 19 3.33 -4.95 13.45
C ASP A 19 2.58 -6.29 13.29
N ASP A 20 1.35 -6.38 13.81
CA ASP A 20 0.49 -7.58 13.69
C ASP A 20 -0.39 -7.56 12.43
N LEU A 21 -0.32 -6.48 11.64
CA LEU A 21 -1.11 -6.31 10.43
C LEU A 21 -0.40 -6.97 9.24
N ASP A 22 -0.82 -8.16 8.86
CA ASP A 22 -0.31 -8.90 7.71
C ASP A 22 -1.18 -8.76 6.44
N ASP A 23 -0.68 -9.25 5.30
CA ASP A 23 -1.37 -9.19 4.01
C ASP A 23 -2.71 -9.97 4.02
N ALA A 24 -2.83 -11.02 4.85
CA ALA A 24 -4.08 -11.77 4.99
C ALA A 24 -5.14 -10.92 5.73
N MET A 25 -4.75 -10.19 6.76
CA MET A 25 -5.61 -9.25 7.49
C MET A 25 -6.00 -8.06 6.62
N LEU A 26 -5.09 -7.54 5.80
CA LEU A 26 -5.44 -6.51 4.80
C LEU A 26 -6.50 -7.02 3.83
N THR A 27 -6.37 -8.27 3.36
CA THR A 27 -7.35 -8.92 2.49
C THR A 27 -8.71 -9.10 3.18
N GLU A 28 -8.74 -9.42 4.48
CA GLU A 28 -10.00 -9.54 5.22
C GLU A 28 -10.66 -8.18 5.46
N ILE A 29 -9.88 -7.14 5.79
CA ILE A 29 -10.41 -5.78 6.04
C ILE A 29 -10.97 -5.16 4.78
N TYR A 30 -10.22 -5.25 3.69
CA TYR A 30 -10.55 -4.56 2.45
C TYR A 30 -11.25 -5.46 1.41
N GLY A 31 -11.30 -6.77 1.64
CA GLY A 31 -11.86 -7.77 0.73
C GLY A 31 -10.81 -8.39 -0.20
N ALA A 32 -11.16 -9.51 -0.84
CA ALA A 32 -10.30 -10.27 -1.77
C ALA A 32 -9.96 -9.54 -3.09
N GLU A 33 -10.24 -8.25 -3.19
CA GLU A 33 -9.71 -7.43 -4.27
C GLU A 33 -8.18 -7.42 -4.16
N ASP A 34 -7.47 -7.53 -5.29
CA ASP A 34 -6.02 -7.71 -5.29
C ASP A 34 -5.32 -6.37 -4.94
N TRP A 35 -5.19 -6.07 -3.65
CA TRP A 35 -4.50 -4.87 -3.15
C TRP A 35 -2.99 -4.89 -3.49
N THR A 36 -2.43 -6.07 -3.68
CA THR A 36 -1.07 -6.28 -4.17
C THR A 36 -0.88 -5.66 -5.55
N ALA A 37 -1.84 -5.85 -6.45
CA ALA A 37 -1.83 -5.23 -7.78
C ALA A 37 -1.81 -3.70 -7.69
N MET A 38 -2.64 -3.11 -6.82
CA MET A 38 -2.63 -1.65 -6.59
C MET A 38 -1.30 -1.15 -6.01
N ARG A 39 -0.67 -1.92 -5.11
CA ARG A 39 0.63 -1.59 -4.52
C ARG A 39 1.73 -1.61 -5.58
N GLN A 40 1.71 -2.61 -6.46
CA GLN A 40 2.67 -2.76 -7.54
C GLN A 40 2.54 -1.63 -8.57
N GLU A 41 1.32 -1.27 -8.97
CA GLU A 41 1.10 -0.14 -9.89
C GLU A 41 1.64 1.18 -9.31
N HIS A 42 1.40 1.44 -8.02
CA HIS A 42 1.89 2.66 -7.38
C HIS A 42 3.42 2.72 -7.27
N GLU A 43 4.07 1.57 -7.06
CA GLU A 43 5.54 1.46 -7.10
C GLU A 43 6.11 1.71 -8.50
N ASP A 44 5.46 1.18 -9.54
CA ASP A 44 5.87 1.34 -10.94
C ASP A 44 5.70 2.80 -11.41
N ASP A 45 4.59 3.43 -11.04
CA ASP A 45 4.35 4.87 -11.28
C ASP A 45 5.41 5.72 -10.58
N THR A 46 5.69 5.43 -9.30
CA THR A 46 6.73 6.14 -8.55
C THR A 46 8.09 5.96 -9.21
N ALA A 47 8.45 4.75 -9.65
CA ALA A 47 9.73 4.48 -10.32
C ALA A 47 9.84 5.23 -11.66
N ALA A 48 8.76 5.26 -12.45
CA ALA A 48 8.69 5.98 -13.72
C ALA A 48 8.85 7.49 -13.53
N GLU A 49 8.19 8.08 -12.53
CA GLU A 49 8.35 9.50 -12.18
C GLU A 49 9.79 9.83 -11.76
N GLN A 50 10.42 8.97 -10.96
CA GLN A 50 11.80 9.15 -10.50
C GLN A 50 12.80 9.09 -11.67
N ALA A 51 12.59 8.14 -12.60
CA ALA A 51 13.39 8.03 -13.81
C ALA A 51 13.27 9.28 -14.68
N ALA A 52 12.05 9.77 -14.91
CA ALA A 52 11.79 11.00 -15.66
C ALA A 52 12.46 12.22 -15.00
N ARG A 53 12.41 12.33 -13.67
CA ARG A 53 13.09 13.39 -12.91
C ARG A 53 14.61 13.33 -13.05
N LEU A 54 15.22 12.14 -13.00
CA LEU A 54 16.66 11.98 -13.23
C LEU A 54 17.07 12.39 -14.65
N GLN A 55 16.26 12.03 -15.65
CA GLN A 55 16.54 12.31 -17.06
C GLN A 55 16.47 13.81 -17.37
N LEU A 56 15.51 14.53 -16.76
CA LEU A 56 15.43 15.97 -16.84
C LEU A 56 16.59 16.68 -16.12
N ALA A 57 17.07 16.12 -15.00
CA ALA A 57 18.23 16.65 -14.28
C ALA A 57 19.57 16.41 -14.99
N GLY A 58 19.67 15.35 -15.82
CA GLY A 58 20.89 15.01 -16.58
C GLY A 58 21.02 15.66 -17.96
N GLY A 59 19.98 16.32 -18.46
CA GLY A 59 19.95 16.90 -19.82
C GLY A 59 20.53 18.31 -19.97
N ALA A 60 21.00 18.92 -18.88
CA ALA A 60 21.65 20.24 -18.90
C ALA A 60 23.15 20.09 -18.65
N GLY A 61 23.90 19.66 -19.67
CA GLY A 61 25.35 19.55 -19.68
C GLY A 61 25.90 19.90 -21.05
#